data_AF-A0A368F9T4-F1
#
_entry.id   AF-A0A368F9T4-F1
#
_cell.length_a   1.000
_cell.length_b   1.000
_cell.length_c   1.000
_cell.angle_alpha   90.00
_cell.angle_beta   90.00
_cell.angle_gamma   90.00
#
_symmetry.space_group_name_H-M   'P 1'
#
loop_
_entity.id
_entity.type
_entity.pdbx_description
1 polymer ?
#
loop_
_entity_poly.entity_id
_entity_poly.type
_entity_poly.pdbx_seq_one_letter_code
_entity_poly.pdbx_strand_id
1 'polypeptide(L)'
;MVATSLIPAVQQQYIAIAFSHDPIMGEDFVTECVMSDMGQFAGWEPEIFISFNHGKSNDRVFLNDDEHRTLISNVSSQVVDGRLVCQFTQQIIPQIDRKNGLVWNLDKSFFIMGATGSAQPDGT
;
A
#
# COMPACT_ATOMS: atom_id res chain seq x y z
N MET A 1 11.04 7.41 -35.31
CA MET A 1 9.59 7.36 -35.07
C MET A 1 9.38 6.62 -33.76
N VAL A 2 8.93 7.31 -32.71
CA VAL A 2 8.65 6.69 -31.40
C VAL A 2 7.20 6.23 -31.45
N ALA A 3 6.97 4.92 -31.36
CA ALA A 3 5.62 4.38 -31.25
C ALA A 3 5.08 4.76 -29.87
N THR A 4 4.27 5.82 -29.84
CA THR A 4 3.47 6.17 -28.66
C THR A 4 2.43 5.07 -28.51
N SER A 5 2.52 4.28 -27.44
CA SER A 5 1.48 3.31 -27.10
C SER A 5 0.14 4.06 -26.99
N LEU A 6 -0.84 3.67 -27.82
CA LEU A 6 -2.22 4.18 -27.78
C LEU A 6 -3.05 3.51 -26.67
N ILE A 7 -2.43 2.66 -25.86
CA ILE A 7 -3.07 2.03 -24.71
C ILE A 7 -2.94 3.02 -23.55
N PRO A 8 -4.04 3.61 -23.03
CA PRO A 8 -3.96 4.44 -21.85
C PRO A 8 -3.31 3.64 -20.73
N ALA A 9 -2.36 4.24 -20.01
CA ALA A 9 -1.79 3.62 -18.82
C ALA A 9 -2.96 3.25 -17.91
N VAL A 10 -3.08 1.97 -17.55
CA VAL A 10 -4.08 1.54 -16.60
C VAL A 10 -3.74 2.26 -15.30
N GLN A 11 -4.62 3.13 -14.83
CA GLN A 11 -4.44 3.79 -13.55
C GLN A 11 -4.23 2.72 -12.50
N GLN A 12 -3.09 2.76 -11.81
CA GLN A 12 -2.81 1.85 -10.70
C GLN A 12 -3.96 2.02 -9.70
N GLN A 13 -4.62 0.94 -9.32
CA GLN A 13 -5.72 1.01 -8.34
C GLN A 13 -5.16 0.66 -6.98
N TYR A 14 -5.61 1.35 -5.93
CA TYR A 14 -5.22 1.02 -4.58
C TYR A 14 -6.41 0.85 -3.64
N ILE A 15 -6.19 0.04 -2.62
CA ILE A 15 -6.97 0.00 -1.39
C ILE A 15 -5.99 0.20 -0.23
N ALA A 16 -6.34 1.07 0.72
CA ALA A 16 -5.50 1.40 1.85
C ALA A 16 -6.30 1.34 3.15
N ILE A 17 -5.64 0.86 4.20
CA ILE A 17 -6.15 0.81 5.56
C ILE A 17 -5.21 1.62 6.44
N ALA A 18 -5.75 2.67 7.07
CA ALA A 18 -5.02 3.51 8.00
C ALA A 18 -5.39 3.16 9.45
N PHE A 19 -4.37 3.16 10.31
CA PHE A 19 -4.48 3.07 11.76
C PHE A 19 -4.26 4.47 12.32
N SER A 20 -5.31 5.07 12.88
CA SER A 20 -5.30 6.44 13.37
C SER A 20 -5.47 6.53 14.88
N HIS A 21 -4.85 7.54 15.47
CA HIS A 21 -5.00 7.87 16.89
C HIS A 21 -6.24 8.71 17.20
N ASP A 22 -6.90 9.25 16.18
CA ASP A 22 -8.09 10.07 16.33
C ASP A 22 -9.08 9.79 15.15
N PRO A 23 -10.27 10.40 15.12
CA PRO A 23 -11.25 10.12 14.07
C PRO A 23 -11.04 10.94 12.78
N ILE A 24 -9.87 11.57 12.59
CA ILE A 24 -9.54 12.46 11.46
C ILE A 24 -8.31 11.90 10.73
N MET A 25 -8.36 11.91 9.39
CA MET A 25 -7.22 11.49 8.57
C MET A 25 -6.13 12.56 8.56
N GLY A 26 -4.87 12.15 8.73
CA GLY A 26 -3.73 12.98 8.36
C GLY A 26 -2.40 12.70 9.03
N GLU A 27 -2.33 11.93 10.11
CA GLU A 27 -1.04 11.56 10.75
C GLU A 27 -1.11 10.08 11.13
N ASP A 28 -1.30 9.24 10.13
CA ASP A 28 -1.74 7.87 10.28
C ASP A 28 -0.72 6.90 9.69
N PHE A 29 -0.54 5.76 10.36
CA PHE A 29 0.18 4.63 9.80
C PHE A 29 -0.73 3.86 8.85
N VAL A 30 -0.29 3.67 7.61
CA VAL A 30 -1.10 3.13 6.52
C VAL A 30 -0.49 1.85 5.99
N THR A 31 -1.34 0.88 5.70
CA THR A 31 -1.00 -0.27 4.86
C THR A 31 -1.81 -0.15 3.57
N GLU A 32 -1.14 -0.12 2.43
CA GLU A 32 -1.75 0.01 1.11
C GLU A 32 -1.45 -1.21 0.24
N CYS A 33 -2.45 -1.66 -0.51
CA CYS A 33 -2.30 -2.63 -1.57
C CYS A 33 -2.53 -1.92 -2.90
N VAL A 34 -1.56 -1.99 -3.80
CA VAL A 34 -1.60 -1.31 -5.10
C VAL A 34 -1.49 -2.34 -6.20
N MET A 35 -2.34 -2.25 -7.23
CA MET A 35 -2.13 -3.03 -8.46
C MET A 35 -0.92 -2.48 -9.19
N SER A 36 0.13 -3.29 -9.29
CA SER A 36 1.31 -2.97 -10.09
C SER A 36 0.95 -2.95 -11.58
N ASP A 37 1.59 -2.05 -12.34
CA ASP A 37 1.37 -1.91 -13.78
C ASP A 37 2.23 -2.88 -14.62
N MET A 38 2.92 -3.83 -13.97
CA MET A 38 3.85 -4.81 -14.58
C MET A 38 3.21 -5.74 -15.64
N GLY A 39 1.97 -5.44 -16.04
CA GLY A 39 1.59 -5.47 -17.44
C GLY A 39 0.82 -6.72 -17.82
N GLN A 40 0.11 -6.60 -18.94
CA GLN A 40 -0.67 -7.67 -19.59
C GLN A 40 0.13 -8.93 -19.96
N PHE A 41 1.42 -8.99 -19.59
CA PHE A 41 2.37 -10.05 -19.94
C PHE A 41 2.94 -10.83 -18.75
N ALA A 42 2.85 -10.31 -17.51
CA ALA A 42 3.43 -10.95 -16.31
C ALA A 42 2.41 -11.28 -15.21
N GLY A 43 1.14 -10.87 -15.38
CA GLY A 43 0.11 -11.04 -14.36
C GLY A 43 -0.05 -9.80 -13.48
N TRP A 44 -1.25 -9.61 -12.94
CA TRP A 44 -1.53 -8.56 -11.97
C TRP A 44 -1.04 -9.02 -10.60
N GLU A 45 0.21 -8.73 -10.27
CA GLU A 45 0.76 -8.93 -8.92
C GLU A 45 0.67 -7.59 -8.20
N PRO A 46 -0.23 -7.42 -7.22
CA PRO A 46 -0.28 -6.24 -6.41
C PRO A 46 0.80 -6.28 -5.35
N GLU A 47 1.22 -5.08 -5.01
CA GLU A 47 2.30 -4.84 -4.08
C GLU A 47 1.69 -4.25 -2.81
N ILE A 48 2.07 -4.82 -1.67
CA ILE A 48 1.70 -4.29 -0.37
C ILE A 48 2.80 -3.36 0.10
N PHE A 49 2.45 -2.13 0.40
CA PHE A 49 3.34 -1.16 1.02
C PHE A 49 2.81 -0.76 2.38
N ILE A 50 3.72 -0.26 3.20
CA ILE A 50 3.36 0.60 4.30
C ILE A 50 3.71 2.04 3.95
N SER A 51 2.86 2.95 4.40
CA SER A 51 2.96 4.37 4.13
C SER A 51 2.55 5.14 5.39
N PHE A 52 2.77 6.45 5.37
CA PHE A 52 2.40 7.32 6.46
C PHE A 52 1.74 8.58 5.91
N ASN A 53 0.61 8.96 6.48
CA ASN A 53 -0.06 10.21 6.13
C ASN A 53 0.62 11.40 6.81
N HIS A 54 0.82 12.48 6.04
CA HIS A 54 1.28 13.76 6.55
C HIS A 54 0.29 14.87 6.13
N GLY A 55 -0.59 15.26 7.04
CA GLY A 55 -1.77 16.08 6.75
C GLY A 55 -2.66 15.51 5.64
N LYS A 56 -2.42 15.93 4.39
CA LYS A 56 -3.19 15.51 3.20
C LYS A 56 -2.35 14.77 2.16
N SER A 57 -1.08 14.52 2.45
CA SER A 57 -0.21 13.70 1.61
C SER A 57 0.01 12.32 2.24
N ASN A 58 0.59 11.42 1.46
CA ASN A 58 0.93 10.08 1.87
C ASN A 58 2.31 9.75 1.29
N ASP A 59 3.22 9.30 2.14
CA ASP A 59 4.57 8.93 1.74
C ASP A 59 4.83 7.46 2.08
N ARG A 60 5.36 6.70 1.11
CA ARG A 60 5.74 5.30 1.37
C ARG A 60 6.91 5.23 2.33
N VAL A 61 6.81 4.34 3.30
CA VAL A 61 7.90 4.04 4.21
C VAL A 61 8.79 3.00 3.54
N PHE A 62 10.03 3.37 3.25
CA PHE A 62 10.99 2.45 2.63
C PHE A 62 11.31 1.29 3.57
N LEU A 63 10.98 0.07 3.12
CA LEU A 63 11.42 -1.19 3.71
C LEU A 63 12.36 -1.88 2.73
N ASN A 64 13.46 -2.43 3.23
CA ASN A 64 14.24 -3.39 2.44
C ASN A 64 13.52 -4.75 2.38
N ASP A 65 13.99 -5.66 1.52
CA ASP A 65 13.33 -6.95 1.29
C ASP A 65 13.18 -7.80 2.56
N ASP A 66 14.15 -7.76 3.48
CA ASP A 66 14.11 -8.52 4.73
C ASP A 66 13.09 -7.94 5.70
N GLU A 67 13.06 -6.61 5.83
CA GLU A 67 12.07 -5.90 6.65
C GLU A 67 10.65 -6.11 6.11
N HIS A 68 10.49 -6.04 4.78
CA HIS A 68 9.21 -6.26 4.11
C HIS A 68 8.66 -7.66 4.38
N ARG A 69 9.45 -8.72 4.13
CA ARG A 69 9.05 -10.11 4.41
C ARG A 69 8.86 -10.40 5.90
N THR A 70 9.53 -9.65 6.78
CA THR A 70 9.35 -9.79 8.23
C THR A 70 8.03 -9.18 8.67
N LEU A 71 7.71 -7.97 8.19
CA LEU A 71 6.51 -7.25 8.59
C LEU A 71 5.24 -7.82 7.92
N ILE A 72 5.35 -8.20 6.65
CA ILE A 72 4.23 -8.58 5.77
C ILE A 72 4.48 -9.98 5.19
N SER A 73 3.49 -10.85 5.30
CA SER A 73 3.58 -12.23 4.81
C SER A 73 2.23 -12.72 4.28
N ASN A 74 2.22 -13.93 3.69
CA ASN A 74 1.01 -14.55 3.13
C ASN A 74 0.26 -13.62 2.15
N VAL A 75 1.03 -12.88 1.34
CA VAL A 75 0.48 -11.98 0.34
C VAL A 75 -0.12 -12.82 -0.78
N SER A 76 -1.40 -12.60 -1.04
CA SER A 76 -2.09 -13.12 -2.20
C SER A 76 -3.06 -12.06 -2.70
N SER A 77 -3.41 -12.19 -3.96
CA SER A 77 -4.29 -11.23 -4.58
C SER A 77 -5.01 -11.79 -5.77
N GLN A 78 -6.18 -11.22 -6.02
CA GLN A 78 -7.02 -11.62 -7.13
C GLN A 78 -7.84 -10.41 -7.57
N VAL A 79 -8.15 -10.37 -8.86
CA VAL A 79 -9.24 -9.55 -9.36
C VAL A 79 -10.47 -10.44 -9.47
N VAL A 80 -11.44 -10.25 -8.58
CA VAL A 80 -12.70 -11.03 -8.56
C VAL A 80 -13.82 -10.08 -8.97
N ASP A 81 -14.53 -10.42 -10.06
CA ASP A 81 -15.61 -9.59 -10.62
C ASP A 81 -15.21 -8.13 -10.88
N GLY A 82 -13.97 -7.92 -11.34
CA GLY A 82 -13.42 -6.58 -11.59
C GLY A 82 -13.04 -5.79 -10.33
N ARG A 83 -12.99 -6.44 -9.16
CA ARG A 83 -12.58 -5.82 -7.89
C ARG A 83 -11.21 -6.35 -7.46
N LEU A 84 -10.31 -5.44 -7.11
CA LEU A 84 -9.06 -5.80 -6.45
C LEU A 84 -9.35 -6.39 -5.07
N VAL A 85 -8.85 -7.60 -4.84
CA VAL A 85 -8.85 -8.26 -3.55
C VAL A 85 -7.40 -8.54 -3.17
N CYS A 86 -6.97 -8.00 -2.03
CA CYS A 86 -5.65 -8.27 -1.47
C CYS A 86 -5.82 -8.95 -0.13
N GLN A 87 -5.11 -10.04 0.06
CA GLN A 87 -5.00 -10.75 1.32
C GLN A 87 -3.55 -10.77 1.74
N PHE A 88 -3.27 -10.38 2.96
CA PHE A 88 -1.93 -10.40 3.54
C PHE A 88 -2.04 -10.51 5.06
N THR A 89 -0.92 -10.86 5.69
CA THR A 89 -0.75 -10.84 7.14
C THR A 89 0.28 -9.76 7.48
N GLN A 90 -0.06 -8.86 8.41
CA GLN A 90 0.85 -7.86 8.94
C GLN A 90 1.10 -8.11 10.43
N GLN A 91 2.35 -8.00 10.87
CA GLN A 91 2.67 -8.07 12.29
C GLN A 91 2.07 -6.86 13.05
N ILE A 92 1.35 -7.16 14.13
CA ILE A 92 0.80 -6.13 15.02
C ILE A 92 1.91 -5.49 15.86
N ILE A 93 2.91 -6.27 16.27
CA ILE A 93 4.12 -5.79 16.95
C ILE A 93 5.31 -5.98 16.00
N PRO A 94 5.68 -4.96 15.20
CA PRO A 94 6.74 -5.08 14.20
C PRO A 94 8.08 -5.52 14.80
N GLN A 95 8.73 -6.50 14.16
CA GLN A 95 10.10 -6.93 14.48
C GLN A 95 11.17 -6.26 13.60
N ILE A 96 10.90 -5.04 13.12
CA ILE A 96 11.77 -4.25 12.25
C ILE A 96 12.06 -2.87 12.88
N ASP A 97 12.99 -2.10 12.32
CA ASP A 97 13.22 -0.72 12.73
C ASP A 97 11.94 0.13 12.59
N ARG A 98 11.72 1.06 13.52
CA ARG A 98 10.50 1.89 13.52
C ARG A 98 10.49 2.99 12.45
N LYS A 99 11.55 3.11 11.64
CA LYS A 99 11.72 4.09 10.57
C LYS A 99 11.43 5.50 11.07
N ASN A 100 12.15 5.92 12.11
CA ASN A 100 11.95 7.22 12.79
C ASN A 100 10.53 7.43 13.36
N GLY A 101 9.81 6.35 13.70
CA GLY A 101 8.47 6.40 14.28
C GLY A 101 7.35 6.28 13.27
N LEU A 102 7.64 6.10 11.98
CA LEU A 102 6.64 5.90 10.92
C LEU A 102 6.03 4.49 10.95
N VAL A 103 6.72 3.50 11.54
CA VAL A 103 6.18 2.14 11.75
C VAL A 103 5.69 1.99 13.19
N TRP A 104 4.42 1.64 13.33
CA TRP A 104 3.72 1.64 14.63
C TRP A 104 3.52 0.23 15.20
N ASN A 105 3.56 0.15 16.54
CA ASN A 105 3.01 -1.00 17.24
C ASN A 105 1.48 -0.85 17.28
N LEU A 106 0.79 -1.83 16.70
CA LEU A 106 -0.65 -1.89 16.54
C LEU A 106 -1.38 -2.60 17.70
N ASP A 107 -0.66 -3.00 18.77
CA ASP A 107 -1.21 -3.66 19.97
C ASP A 107 -1.84 -2.64 20.94
N LYS A 108 -2.73 -1.80 20.40
CA LYS A 108 -3.53 -0.80 21.12
C LYS A 108 -4.76 -0.44 20.28
N SER A 109 -5.68 0.32 20.85
CA SER A 109 -6.86 0.78 20.12
C SER A 109 -6.51 1.86 19.10
N PHE A 110 -7.09 1.74 17.89
CA PHE A 110 -7.02 2.72 16.81
C PHE A 110 -8.39 2.92 16.18
N PHE A 111 -8.57 4.07 15.55
CA PHE A 111 -9.59 4.23 14.53
C PHE A 111 -9.06 3.60 13.23
N ILE A 112 -9.86 2.74 12.60
CA ILE A 112 -9.52 2.13 11.32
C ILE A 112 -10.22 2.91 10.22
N MET A 113 -9.44 3.43 9.27
CA MET A 113 -9.96 4.16 8.13
C MET A 113 -9.64 3.42 6.84
N GLY A 114 -10.60 3.37 5.92
CA GLY A 114 -10.42 2.77 4.60
C GLY A 114 -10.41 3.84 3.52
N ALA A 115 -9.50 3.72 2.56
CA ALA A 115 -9.46 4.55 1.37
C ALA A 115 -9.24 3.68 0.12
N THR A 116 -9.76 4.13 -1.02
CA THR A 116 -9.50 3.51 -2.32
C THR A 116 -9.47 4.59 -3.38
N GLY A 117 -8.69 4.38 -4.43
CA GLY A 117 -8.58 5.33 -5.52
C GLY A 117 -7.65 4.85 -6.63
N SER A 118 -7.33 5.77 -7.53
CA SER A 118 -6.27 5.62 -8.51
C SER A 118 -4.96 6.16 -7.93
N ALA A 119 -3.94 5.32 -7.85
CA ALA A 119 -2.56 5.73 -7.68
C ALA A 119 -2.06 6.29 -9.01
N GLN A 120 -1.47 7.47 -8.94
CA GLN A 120 -0.77 8.07 -10.06
C GLN A 120 0.69 7.61 -9.94
N PRO A 121 1.30 7.04 -10.99
CA PRO A 121 2.72 6.72 -10.94
C PRO A 121 3.51 8.00 -10.63
N ASP A 122 4.47 7.91 -9.70
CA ASP A 122 5.35 9.03 -9.38
C ASP A 122 5.96 9.54 -10.70
N GLY A 123 5.74 10.83 -10.97
CA GLY A 123 6.18 11.45 -12.22
C GLY A 123 7.68 11.25 -12.40
N THR A 124 8.08 10.69 -13.55
CA THR A 124 9.47 10.58 -14.00
C THR A 124 10.11 11.94 -14.23
#